data_AF-A0A2L0F0J1-F1
#
_entry.id   AF-A0A2L0F0J1-F1
#
_cell.length_a   1.000
_cell.length_b   1.000
_cell.length_c   1.000
_cell.angle_alpha   90.00
_cell.angle_beta   90.00
_cell.angle_gamma   90.00
#
_symmetry.space_group_name_H-M   'P 1'
#
loop_
_entity.id
_entity.type
_entity.pdbx_description
1 polymer ?
#
loop_
_entity_poly.entity_id
_entity_poly.type
_entity_poly.pdbx_seq_one_letter_code
_entity_poly.pdbx_strand_id
1 'polypeptide(L)'
;MVRRLSLGLGLFTSLLLAAGCGDAGDNGGSGGGGPGGGGSVAGSGGSVASSGTGGELPDRCTLPQETGPCDAAIPSYWHDPSTGECVQFTYGGCDGNENRFESLAACQEACQGTTPAMDVCAAPGDCVLAPPQCCASCDPVDASAFVAIHRDAVADFWNASGCGETACTPCQEVSEAERTAQYFAAACEGGRCVVVDVRESPLTECTQDADCALRDGVGCCESCDGRGIVALNQSADLGALVCPQELVACPPLRARVSGRNDGGVLGGQV
;
A
#
# COMPACT_ATOMS: atom_id res chain seq x y z
N MET A 1 0.63 -14.81 47.27
CA MET A 1 1.28 -16.05 47.73
C MET A 1 2.52 -16.28 46.89
N VAL A 2 3.64 -16.47 47.58
CA VAL A 2 5.01 -16.53 47.04
C VAL A 2 5.26 -17.89 46.40
N ARG A 3 5.84 -17.94 45.20
CA ARG A 3 6.71 -19.05 44.79
C ARG A 3 8.00 -18.50 44.17
N ARG A 4 9.04 -18.48 45.01
CA ARG A 4 10.43 -18.38 44.58
C ARG A 4 10.81 -19.73 43.99
N LEU A 5 11.31 -19.75 42.76
CA LEU A 5 11.94 -20.94 42.19
C LEU A 5 13.36 -20.58 41.75
N SER A 6 14.31 -21.20 42.42
CA SER A 6 15.74 -21.16 42.16
C SER A 6 16.05 -21.82 40.82
N LEU A 7 16.73 -21.11 39.91
CA LEU A 7 17.44 -21.75 38.80
C LEU A 7 18.91 -21.33 38.83
N GLY A 8 19.77 -22.35 38.80
CA GLY A 8 21.21 -22.24 38.95
C GLY A 8 21.89 -21.57 37.77
N LEU A 9 23.01 -20.94 38.08
CA LEU A 9 24.02 -20.46 37.12
C LEU A 9 24.49 -21.64 36.25
N GLY A 10 23.95 -21.72 35.03
CA GLY A 10 24.54 -22.47 33.93
C GLY A 10 25.22 -21.48 32.99
N LEU A 11 26.55 -21.47 32.99
CA LEU A 11 27.36 -20.85 31.94
C LEU A 11 27.05 -21.52 30.60
N PHE A 12 26.41 -20.78 29.69
CA PHE A 12 26.47 -21.07 28.26
C PHE A 12 26.94 -19.81 27.54
N THR A 13 28.23 -19.83 27.23
CA THR A 13 28.89 -18.95 26.28
C THR A 13 28.38 -19.21 24.87
N SER A 14 27.96 -18.13 24.21
CA SER A 14 28.04 -17.85 22.76
C SER A 14 27.47 -18.88 21.77
N LEU A 15 26.39 -18.51 21.09
CA LEU A 15 26.48 -18.01 19.71
C LEU A 15 25.15 -17.38 19.29
N LEU A 16 25.12 -16.05 19.15
CA LEU A 16 24.09 -15.38 18.36
C LEU A 16 24.31 -15.76 16.89
N LEU A 17 23.36 -16.47 16.29
CA LEU A 17 23.11 -16.35 14.85
C LEU A 17 21.93 -15.40 14.69
N ALA A 18 22.22 -14.10 14.73
CA ALA A 18 21.41 -13.14 13.99
C ALA A 18 21.75 -13.38 12.51
N ALA A 19 20.74 -13.71 11.70
CA ALA A 19 20.86 -13.70 10.25
C ALA A 19 20.95 -12.23 9.80
N GLY A 20 22.12 -11.62 9.95
CA GLY A 20 22.46 -10.36 9.33
C GLY A 20 22.76 -10.59 7.85
N CYS A 21 22.36 -9.64 7.00
CA CYS A 21 22.66 -9.64 5.57
C CYS A 21 24.16 -9.93 5.33
N GLY A 22 24.44 -11.05 4.68
CA GLY A 22 25.78 -11.45 4.28
C GLY A 22 26.18 -10.82 2.95
N ASP A 23 27.41 -10.29 2.92
CA ASP A 23 28.06 -9.61 1.81
C ASP A 23 28.49 -10.61 0.72
N ALA A 24 28.11 -10.34 -0.53
CA ALA A 24 28.68 -11.01 -1.69
C ALA A 24 28.89 -9.99 -2.80
N GLY A 25 30.15 -9.62 -3.03
CA GLY A 25 30.57 -8.92 -4.25
C GLY A 25 30.66 -9.87 -5.44
N ASP A 26 30.34 -9.38 -6.63
CA ASP A 26 31.29 -9.28 -7.76
C ASP A 26 30.72 -8.46 -8.93
N ASN A 27 31.61 -8.17 -9.87
CA ASN A 27 31.68 -7.11 -10.88
C ASN A 27 30.92 -7.36 -12.21
N GLY A 28 30.70 -6.25 -12.93
CA GLY A 28 30.54 -6.17 -14.40
C GLY A 28 29.10 -5.84 -14.85
N GLY A 29 28.80 -4.92 -15.78
CA GLY A 29 29.60 -4.18 -16.75
C GLY A 29 28.85 -4.12 -18.10
N SER A 30 28.34 -2.94 -18.45
CA SER A 30 28.17 -2.35 -19.82
C SER A 30 27.10 -2.83 -20.84
N GLY A 31 26.43 -1.81 -21.43
CA GLY A 31 25.92 -1.74 -22.81
C GLY A 31 24.38 -1.84 -22.95
N GLY A 32 23.61 -0.99 -23.63
CA GLY A 32 23.86 0.10 -24.59
C GLY A 32 22.99 -0.08 -25.86
N GLY A 33 22.10 0.87 -26.18
CA GLY A 33 21.56 1.10 -27.54
C GLY A 33 20.02 1.01 -27.74
N GLY A 34 19.36 2.13 -28.08
CA GLY A 34 18.03 2.19 -28.73
C GLY A 34 18.15 2.25 -30.27
N PRO A 35 17.25 2.91 -31.04
CA PRO A 35 15.78 3.01 -31.00
C PRO A 35 15.12 2.63 -32.38
N GLY A 36 13.79 2.69 -32.48
CA GLY A 36 13.02 2.70 -33.76
C GLY A 36 11.73 1.87 -33.66
N GLY A 37 10.59 2.21 -34.24
CA GLY A 37 10.15 3.28 -35.14
C GLY A 37 8.63 3.12 -35.35
N GLY A 38 7.94 4.20 -35.69
CA GLY A 38 6.47 4.25 -35.80
C GLY A 38 5.87 3.53 -37.00
N GLY A 39 4.55 3.34 -36.94
CA GLY A 39 3.72 2.88 -38.04
C GLY A 39 2.23 3.11 -37.74
N SER A 40 1.66 4.16 -38.35
CA SER A 40 0.22 4.45 -38.34
C SER A 40 -0.47 3.64 -39.43
N VAL A 41 -1.63 3.03 -39.13
CA VAL A 41 -2.61 2.62 -40.15
C VAL A 41 -4.01 3.06 -39.73
N ALA A 42 -4.63 3.85 -40.61
CA ALA A 42 -6.04 4.21 -40.56
C ALA A 42 -6.86 3.17 -41.34
N GLY A 43 -8.05 2.85 -40.86
CA GLY A 43 -9.00 1.97 -41.53
C GLY A 43 -10.40 2.09 -40.93
N SER A 44 -11.37 2.38 -41.79
CA SER A 44 -12.66 2.99 -41.50
C SER A 44 -13.80 1.99 -41.22
N GLY A 45 -14.79 2.42 -40.43
CA GLY A 45 -16.22 2.20 -40.73
C GLY A 45 -16.88 0.95 -40.13
N GLY A 46 -17.69 1.17 -39.08
CA GLY A 46 -18.64 0.18 -38.55
C GLY A 46 -19.40 0.74 -37.36
N SER A 47 -20.44 1.53 -37.62
CA SER A 47 -21.32 2.12 -36.62
C SER A 47 -22.18 1.06 -35.94
N VAL A 48 -21.66 0.45 -34.88
CA VAL A 48 -22.49 -0.01 -33.76
C VAL A 48 -22.63 1.18 -32.81
N ALA A 49 -23.86 1.50 -32.44
CA ALA A 49 -24.14 2.53 -31.45
C ALA A 49 -23.55 2.06 -30.10
N SER A 50 -22.32 2.48 -29.82
CA SER A 50 -21.69 2.37 -28.52
C SER A 50 -21.42 3.80 -28.08
N SER A 51 -22.36 4.35 -27.32
CA SER A 51 -22.29 5.69 -26.77
C SER A 51 -21.07 5.79 -25.86
N GLY A 52 -20.01 6.39 -26.39
CA GLY A 52 -18.98 7.01 -25.59
C GLY A 52 -19.51 8.34 -25.05
N THR A 53 -19.71 8.38 -23.74
CA THR A 53 -19.71 9.59 -22.92
C THR A 53 -18.96 9.21 -21.65
N GLY A 54 -18.00 10.03 -21.21
CA GLY A 54 -17.37 9.87 -19.89
C GLY A 54 -18.48 9.68 -18.85
N GLY A 55 -18.33 8.66 -18.00
CA GLY A 55 -19.38 8.20 -17.11
C GLY A 55 -19.87 9.32 -16.21
N GLU A 56 -21.11 9.76 -16.42
CA GLU A 56 -21.83 10.59 -15.47
C GLU A 56 -22.07 9.74 -14.21
N LEU A 57 -21.59 10.23 -13.06
CA LEU A 57 -21.78 9.57 -11.78
C LEU A 57 -23.27 9.48 -11.46
N PRO A 58 -23.82 8.34 -10.98
CA PRO A 58 -25.22 8.28 -10.59
C PRO A 58 -25.56 9.34 -9.54
N ASP A 59 -26.69 10.04 -9.68
CA ASP A 59 -27.07 11.17 -8.80
C ASP A 59 -26.97 10.83 -7.30
N ARG A 60 -27.34 9.60 -6.90
CA ARG A 60 -27.24 9.13 -5.52
C ARG A 60 -25.83 9.23 -4.95
N CYS A 61 -24.80 9.11 -5.76
CA CYS A 61 -23.40 9.13 -5.37
C CYS A 61 -22.88 10.55 -5.09
N THR A 62 -23.70 11.56 -5.38
CA THR A 62 -23.38 12.98 -5.14
C THR A 62 -24.04 13.51 -3.86
N LEU A 63 -24.88 12.71 -3.19
CA LEU A 63 -25.56 13.12 -1.97
C LEU A 63 -24.58 13.13 -0.78
N PRO A 64 -24.78 13.99 0.24
CA PRO A 64 -23.93 14.00 1.43
C PRO A 64 -24.11 12.73 2.27
N GLN A 65 -23.13 12.39 3.11
CA GLN A 65 -23.36 11.37 4.14
C GLN A 65 -24.47 11.81 5.12
N GLU A 66 -25.34 10.87 5.50
CA GLU A 66 -26.39 11.10 6.50
C GLU A 66 -26.45 9.96 7.53
N THR A 67 -26.08 10.27 8.77
CA THR A 67 -26.20 9.34 9.90
C THR A 67 -27.67 9.07 10.27
N GLY A 68 -28.57 10.03 10.06
CA GLY A 68 -29.97 9.93 10.51
C GLY A 68 -30.13 10.21 12.02
N PRO A 69 -31.38 10.25 12.52
CA PRO A 69 -31.68 10.68 13.90
C PRO A 69 -31.65 9.55 14.93
N CYS A 70 -31.49 8.30 14.51
CA CYS A 70 -31.41 7.15 15.42
C CYS A 70 -29.98 6.95 15.97
N ASP A 71 -29.88 6.26 17.11
CA ASP A 71 -28.64 6.13 17.88
C ASP A 71 -27.94 4.76 17.73
N ALA A 72 -28.24 3.99 16.68
CA ALA A 72 -27.49 2.76 16.39
C ALA A 72 -26.10 3.10 15.83
N ALA A 73 -25.13 2.21 16.06
CA ALA A 73 -23.78 2.35 15.50
C ALA A 73 -23.58 1.29 14.41
N ILE A 74 -24.11 1.53 13.22
CA ILE A 74 -24.04 0.61 12.09
C ILE A 74 -22.91 1.07 11.15
N PRO A 75 -21.83 0.29 10.98
CA PRO A 75 -20.80 0.63 10.00
C PRO A 75 -21.41 0.57 8.59
N SER A 76 -21.20 1.61 7.81
CA SER A 76 -21.72 1.75 6.44
C SER A 76 -20.73 2.56 5.60
N TYR A 77 -20.92 2.59 4.29
CA TYR A 77 -20.05 3.28 3.34
C TYR A 77 -20.86 4.31 2.55
N TRP A 78 -20.26 5.45 2.23
CA TRP A 78 -20.83 6.46 1.34
C TRP A 78 -19.79 6.90 0.32
N HIS A 79 -20.21 7.39 -0.82
CA HIS A 79 -19.31 7.94 -1.83
C HIS A 79 -19.11 9.44 -1.58
N ASP A 80 -17.87 9.85 -1.33
CA ASP A 80 -17.49 11.25 -1.22
C ASP A 80 -17.24 11.82 -2.62
N PRO A 81 -18.13 12.70 -3.14
CA PRO A 81 -17.98 13.27 -4.48
C PRO A 81 -16.80 14.24 -4.58
N SER A 82 -16.24 14.69 -3.46
CA SER A 82 -15.08 15.60 -3.45
C SER A 82 -13.76 14.86 -3.66
N THR A 83 -13.66 13.62 -3.16
CA THR A 83 -12.48 12.76 -3.35
C THR A 83 -12.70 11.72 -4.45
N GLY A 84 -13.95 11.40 -4.80
CA GLY A 84 -14.30 10.29 -5.69
C GLY A 84 -14.22 8.92 -4.99
N GLU A 85 -14.16 8.89 -3.66
CA GLU A 85 -13.87 7.68 -2.90
C GLU A 85 -15.05 7.19 -2.06
N CYS A 86 -15.11 5.88 -1.85
CA CYS A 86 -16.05 5.28 -0.91
C CYS A 86 -15.45 5.22 0.49
N VAL A 87 -16.03 5.97 1.43
CA VAL A 87 -15.50 6.16 2.80
C VAL A 87 -16.45 5.52 3.81
N GLN A 88 -15.90 4.89 4.85
CA GLN A 88 -16.70 4.32 5.94
C GLN A 88 -17.24 5.44 6.85
N PHE A 89 -18.50 5.31 7.28
CA PHE A 89 -19.15 6.18 8.27
C PHE A 89 -20.08 5.38 9.18
N THR A 90 -20.53 6.00 10.28
CA THR A 90 -21.51 5.41 11.20
C THR A 90 -22.93 5.85 10.83
N TYR A 91 -23.79 4.88 10.51
CA TYR A 91 -25.21 5.07 10.28
C TYR A 91 -26.02 4.78 11.55
N GLY A 92 -26.93 5.70 11.86
CA GLY A 92 -27.79 5.73 13.04
C GLY A 92 -28.88 4.65 13.06
N GLY A 93 -29.12 3.97 11.93
CA GLY A 93 -30.07 2.87 11.82
C GLY A 93 -31.49 3.26 11.42
N CYS A 94 -31.76 4.55 11.15
CA CYS A 94 -33.00 5.00 10.53
C CYS A 94 -32.80 6.27 9.69
N ASP A 95 -33.72 6.52 8.77
CA ASP A 95 -33.69 7.61 7.78
C ASP A 95 -32.36 7.66 7.00
N GLY A 96 -31.92 8.85 6.58
CA GLY A 96 -30.77 9.03 5.71
C GLY A 96 -31.14 9.04 4.22
N ASN A 97 -30.12 8.95 3.36
CA ASN A 97 -30.31 9.00 1.91
C ASN A 97 -29.72 7.75 1.20
N GLU A 98 -29.74 7.75 -0.13
CA GLU A 98 -29.33 6.63 -0.98
C GLU A 98 -27.80 6.52 -1.19
N ASN A 99 -27.02 7.51 -0.75
CA ASN A 99 -25.55 7.42 -0.72
C ASN A 99 -25.07 6.64 0.52
N ARG A 100 -25.60 5.44 0.70
CA ARG A 100 -25.27 4.56 1.82
C ARG A 100 -25.28 3.12 1.34
N PHE A 101 -24.17 2.44 1.60
CA PHE A 101 -23.92 1.08 1.18
C PHE A 101 -23.46 0.23 2.38
N GLU A 102 -23.87 -1.03 2.40
CA GLU A 102 -23.51 -1.96 3.48
C GLU A 102 -22.06 -2.42 3.40
N SER A 103 -21.42 -2.27 2.23
CA SER A 103 -20.02 -2.65 2.01
C SER A 103 -19.31 -1.65 1.09
N LEU A 104 -17.98 -1.61 1.22
CA LEU A 104 -17.12 -0.80 0.37
C LEU A 104 -17.32 -1.16 -1.12
N ALA A 105 -17.31 -2.46 -1.43
CA ALA A 105 -17.48 -2.96 -2.79
C ALA A 105 -18.80 -2.51 -3.43
N ALA A 106 -19.90 -2.53 -2.68
CA ALA A 106 -21.21 -2.08 -3.18
C ALA A 106 -21.22 -0.58 -3.48
N CYS A 107 -20.53 0.23 -2.66
CA CYS A 107 -20.36 1.66 -2.92
C CYS A 107 -19.54 1.89 -4.19
N GLN A 108 -18.40 1.23 -4.34
CA GLN A 108 -17.50 1.40 -5.48
C GLN A 108 -18.19 1.00 -6.79
N GLU A 109 -18.88 -0.14 -6.79
CA GLU A 109 -19.68 -0.59 -7.95
C GLU A 109 -20.78 0.42 -8.31
N ALA A 110 -21.44 0.97 -7.29
CA ALA A 110 -22.53 1.91 -7.48
C ALA A 110 -22.09 3.30 -7.93
N CYS A 111 -20.92 3.75 -7.47
CA CYS A 111 -20.59 5.16 -7.41
C CYS A 111 -19.20 5.53 -7.91
N GLN A 112 -18.39 4.58 -8.36
CA GLN A 112 -17.11 4.86 -9.01
C GLN A 112 -17.15 4.40 -10.48
N GLY A 113 -18.36 4.42 -11.07
CA GLY A 113 -18.73 4.02 -12.43
C GLY A 113 -17.57 3.65 -13.36
N THR A 114 -17.47 2.36 -13.70
CA THR A 114 -16.60 1.73 -14.71
C THR A 114 -15.76 2.70 -15.58
N THR A 115 -14.65 3.17 -15.05
CA THR A 115 -13.37 3.07 -15.76
C THR A 115 -12.90 1.60 -15.63
N PRO A 116 -12.23 1.03 -16.64
CA PRO A 116 -12.17 -0.42 -16.85
C PRO A 116 -11.57 -1.14 -15.65
N ALA A 117 -12.42 -1.66 -14.75
CA ALA A 117 -12.07 -2.65 -13.73
C ALA A 117 -10.66 -2.46 -13.13
N MET A 118 -10.26 -1.21 -12.86
CA MET A 118 -8.86 -0.89 -12.55
C MET A 118 -8.48 -1.38 -11.16
N ASP A 119 -9.46 -1.81 -10.37
CA ASP A 119 -9.34 -2.39 -9.03
C ASP A 119 -9.66 -3.89 -9.04
N VAL A 120 -10.05 -4.51 -10.16
CA VAL A 120 -10.35 -5.94 -10.18
C VAL A 120 -9.07 -6.74 -10.08
N CYS A 121 -9.03 -7.69 -9.16
CA CYS A 121 -7.89 -8.56 -8.91
C CYS A 121 -8.33 -10.02 -8.84
N ALA A 122 -7.42 -10.93 -9.17
CA ALA A 122 -7.66 -12.38 -9.09
C ALA A 122 -6.79 -13.05 -8.03
N ALA A 123 -5.63 -12.47 -7.73
CA ALA A 123 -4.65 -13.02 -6.82
C ALA A 123 -4.08 -11.96 -5.86
N PRO A 124 -3.56 -12.40 -4.71
CA PRO A 124 -2.72 -11.57 -3.86
C PRO A 124 -1.56 -10.97 -4.67
N GLY A 125 -1.25 -9.70 -4.43
CA GLY A 125 -0.18 -9.01 -5.16
C GLY A 125 -0.51 -8.59 -6.59
N ASP A 126 -1.73 -8.77 -7.08
CA ASP A 126 -2.23 -8.05 -8.27
C ASP A 126 -2.43 -6.57 -7.96
N CYS A 127 -2.59 -6.21 -6.70
CA CYS A 127 -2.89 -4.85 -6.26
C CYS A 127 -1.62 -4.06 -5.88
N VAL A 128 -1.66 -2.76 -6.12
CA VAL A 128 -0.65 -1.78 -5.73
C VAL A 128 -1.32 -0.53 -5.18
N LEU A 129 -0.64 0.17 -4.27
CA LEU A 129 -1.08 1.48 -3.81
C LEU A 129 -0.65 2.55 -4.80
N ALA A 130 -1.57 3.45 -5.11
CA ALA A 130 -1.31 4.69 -5.81
C ALA A 130 -1.93 5.85 -5.02
N PRO A 131 -1.37 7.06 -5.05
CA PRO A 131 -2.06 8.20 -4.48
C PRO A 131 -3.29 8.56 -5.35
N PRO A 132 -4.39 9.03 -4.74
CA PRO A 132 -5.61 9.42 -5.47
C PRO A 132 -5.38 10.62 -6.40
N GLN A 133 -4.31 11.37 -6.16
CA GLN A 133 -3.89 12.54 -6.91
C GLN A 133 -2.48 12.35 -7.47
N CYS A 134 -2.07 13.19 -8.42
CA CYS A 134 -0.79 13.09 -9.13
C CYS A 134 0.46 13.08 -8.24
N CYS A 135 0.34 13.56 -7.00
CA CYS A 135 1.42 13.59 -6.04
C CYS A 135 1.05 12.81 -4.78
N ALA A 136 2.00 12.04 -4.26
CA ALA A 136 1.82 11.39 -2.97
C ALA A 136 1.62 12.43 -1.85
N SER A 137 0.72 12.12 -0.93
CA SER A 137 0.62 12.85 0.33
C SER A 137 1.88 12.58 1.17
N CYS A 138 2.39 13.62 1.82
CA CYS A 138 3.54 13.49 2.71
C CYS A 138 3.09 13.05 4.11
N ASP A 139 3.91 12.25 4.77
CA ASP A 139 3.66 11.81 6.15
C ASP A 139 3.43 12.99 7.12
N PRO A 140 2.59 12.83 8.15
CA PRO A 140 1.77 11.64 8.43
C PRO A 140 0.56 11.54 7.51
N VAL A 141 0.28 10.33 7.05
CA VAL A 141 -0.86 9.98 6.20
C VAL A 141 -1.78 8.95 6.86
N ASP A 142 -3.04 8.97 6.47
CA ASP A 142 -4.04 7.94 6.77
C ASP A 142 -4.44 7.17 5.50
N ALA A 143 -5.38 6.22 5.62
CA ALA A 143 -5.79 5.35 4.51
C ALA A 143 -6.28 6.13 3.27
N SER A 144 -6.87 7.32 3.46
CA SER A 144 -7.36 8.18 2.36
C SER A 144 -6.25 8.78 1.49
N ALA A 145 -4.99 8.66 1.92
CA ALA A 145 -3.86 9.06 1.08
C ALA A 145 -3.57 8.09 -0.07
N PHE A 146 -4.29 6.95 -0.13
CA PHE A 146 -4.04 5.89 -1.09
C PHE A 146 -5.33 5.36 -1.68
N VAL A 147 -5.23 4.96 -2.95
CA VAL A 147 -6.15 4.03 -3.61
C VAL A 147 -5.41 2.73 -3.90
N ALA A 148 -6.14 1.61 -3.87
CA ALA A 148 -5.61 0.33 -4.30
C ALA A 148 -6.12 0.02 -5.72
N ILE A 149 -5.19 -0.18 -6.65
CA ILE A 149 -5.48 -0.50 -8.05
C ILE A 149 -4.72 -1.74 -8.48
N HIS A 150 -5.21 -2.40 -9.52
CA HIS A 150 -4.51 -3.46 -10.22
C HIS A 150 -3.21 -2.92 -10.81
N ARG A 151 -2.13 -3.71 -10.66
CA ARG A 151 -0.78 -3.37 -11.08
C ARG A 151 -0.70 -2.99 -12.55
N ASP A 152 -1.43 -3.71 -13.39
CA ASP A 152 -1.43 -3.45 -14.84
C ASP A 152 -2.25 -2.22 -15.23
N ALA A 153 -3.10 -1.72 -14.33
CA ALA A 153 -3.92 -0.53 -14.56
C ALA A 153 -3.21 0.77 -14.17
N VAL A 154 -2.00 0.73 -13.61
CA VAL A 154 -1.28 1.92 -13.11
C VAL A 154 -1.12 2.98 -14.19
N ALA A 155 -0.73 2.60 -15.41
CA ALA A 155 -0.54 3.55 -16.51
C ALA A 155 -1.87 4.21 -16.92
N ASP A 156 -2.93 3.43 -17.03
CA ASP A 156 -4.26 3.92 -17.40
C ASP A 156 -4.84 4.80 -16.29
N PHE A 157 -4.62 4.43 -15.03
CA PHE A 157 -4.98 5.22 -13.85
C PHE A 157 -4.34 6.61 -13.92
N TRP A 158 -3.03 6.70 -14.10
CA TRP A 158 -2.34 8.00 -14.18
C TRP A 158 -2.76 8.85 -15.38
N ASN A 159 -3.02 8.20 -16.52
CA ASN A 159 -3.52 8.88 -17.71
C ASN A 159 -4.94 9.42 -17.49
N ALA A 160 -5.82 8.64 -16.86
CA ALA A 160 -7.18 9.05 -16.50
C ALA A 160 -7.18 10.18 -15.47
N SER A 161 -6.27 10.14 -14.49
CA SER A 161 -6.08 11.19 -13.48
C SER A 161 -5.44 12.48 -14.04
N GLY A 162 -5.05 12.49 -15.32
CA GLY A 162 -4.51 13.67 -15.99
C GLY A 162 -3.11 14.06 -15.50
N CYS A 163 -2.33 13.11 -14.97
CA CYS A 163 -1.12 13.40 -14.21
C CYS A 163 0.15 13.71 -15.02
N GLY A 164 -0.01 14.16 -16.27
CA GLY A 164 1.03 14.39 -17.27
C GLY A 164 2.42 14.82 -16.75
N GLU A 165 2.74 16.11 -16.82
CA GLU A 165 4.05 16.66 -16.39
C GLU A 165 3.94 17.38 -15.02
N THR A 166 3.09 16.89 -14.12
CA THR A 166 2.87 17.55 -12.82
C THR A 166 4.13 17.45 -11.96
N ALA A 167 4.76 18.59 -11.67
CA ALA A 167 5.90 18.65 -10.76
C ALA A 167 5.43 18.60 -9.30
N CYS A 168 5.76 17.51 -8.60
CA CYS A 168 5.43 17.34 -7.19
C CYS A 168 6.40 18.12 -6.29
N THR A 169 5.86 18.71 -5.23
CA THR A 169 6.68 19.34 -4.19
C THR A 169 7.39 18.23 -3.39
N PRO A 170 8.70 18.34 -3.11
CA PRO A 170 9.40 17.39 -2.26
C PRO A 170 8.81 17.34 -0.86
N CYS A 171 8.63 16.13 -0.31
CA CYS A 171 8.21 15.97 1.08
C CYS A 171 9.30 16.42 2.05
N GLN A 172 8.87 17.03 3.16
CA GLN A 172 9.75 17.30 4.29
C GLN A 172 10.11 15.99 4.98
N GLU A 173 11.36 15.84 5.43
CA GLU A 173 11.71 14.69 6.26
C GLU A 173 11.06 14.83 7.65
N VAL A 174 10.30 13.80 8.04
CA VAL A 174 9.65 13.67 9.34
C VAL A 174 10.42 12.64 10.19
N SER A 175 10.18 12.63 11.50
CA SER A 175 10.80 11.64 12.38
C SER A 175 10.26 10.22 12.09
N GLU A 176 11.00 9.18 12.46
CA GLU A 176 10.57 7.78 12.25
C GLU A 176 9.21 7.47 12.89
N ALA A 177 8.88 8.12 14.00
CA ALA A 177 7.61 7.96 14.70
C ALA A 177 6.40 8.57 13.95
N GLU A 178 6.66 9.52 13.04
CA GLU A 178 5.62 10.21 12.26
C GLU A 178 5.40 9.57 10.88
N ARG A 179 6.21 8.58 10.50
CA ARG A 179 6.09 7.85 9.23
C ARG A 179 4.96 6.83 9.33
N THR A 180 3.80 7.16 8.77
CA THR A 180 2.62 6.30 8.82
C THR A 180 2.30 5.63 7.50
N ALA A 181 2.81 6.14 6.37
CA ALA A 181 2.66 5.55 5.04
C ALA A 181 3.08 4.06 4.98
N GLN A 182 4.07 3.68 5.78
CA GLN A 182 4.62 2.32 5.85
C GLN A 182 3.64 1.26 6.40
N TYR A 183 2.51 1.65 6.99
CA TYR A 183 1.51 0.74 7.54
C TYR A 183 0.40 0.36 6.54
N PHE A 184 0.37 0.97 5.37
CA PHE A 184 -0.67 0.71 4.38
C PHE A 184 -0.16 -0.26 3.31
N ALA A 185 -0.97 -1.27 3.01
CA ALA A 185 -0.73 -2.24 1.94
C ALA A 185 -1.93 -2.30 0.99
N ALA A 186 -1.69 -2.79 -0.24
CA ALA A 186 -2.76 -3.14 -1.16
C ALA A 186 -3.01 -4.65 -1.10
N ALA A 187 -4.26 -5.07 -0.97
CA ALA A 187 -4.66 -6.46 -0.90
C ALA A 187 -5.79 -6.76 -1.88
N CYS A 188 -5.92 -8.04 -2.28
CA CYS A 188 -7.04 -8.51 -3.08
C CYS A 188 -8.10 -9.14 -2.16
N GLU A 189 -9.21 -8.44 -1.93
CA GLU A 189 -10.32 -8.92 -1.11
C GLU A 189 -11.61 -8.98 -1.93
N GLY A 190 -12.25 -10.16 -1.97
CA GLY A 190 -13.50 -10.32 -2.72
C GLY A 190 -13.37 -10.06 -4.23
N GLY A 191 -12.17 -10.19 -4.80
CA GLY A 191 -11.88 -9.89 -6.21
C GLY A 191 -11.66 -8.40 -6.49
N ARG A 192 -11.47 -7.59 -5.45
CA ARG A 192 -11.23 -6.14 -5.54
C ARG A 192 -9.98 -5.75 -4.77
N CYS A 193 -9.23 -4.80 -5.32
CA CYS A 193 -8.10 -4.18 -4.68
C CYS A 193 -8.60 -3.23 -3.59
N VAL A 194 -8.14 -3.47 -2.37
CA VAL A 194 -8.47 -2.65 -1.19
C VAL A 194 -7.20 -2.18 -0.50
N VAL A 195 -7.29 -1.01 0.13
CA VAL A 195 -6.24 -0.50 1.01
C VAL A 195 -6.43 -1.13 2.39
N VAL A 196 -5.38 -1.73 2.91
CA VAL A 196 -5.36 -2.36 4.23
C VAL A 196 -4.42 -1.57 5.12
N ASP A 197 -4.94 -1.05 6.25
CA ASP A 197 -4.11 -0.59 7.36
C ASP A 197 -3.71 -1.81 8.19
N VAL A 198 -2.43 -2.19 8.15
CA VAL A 198 -1.98 -3.39 8.87
C VAL A 198 -2.13 -3.23 10.38
N ARG A 199 -2.13 -2.00 10.93
CA ARG A 199 -2.26 -1.73 12.37
C ARG A 199 -3.65 -2.05 12.92
N GLU A 200 -4.65 -1.95 12.07
CA GLU A 200 -6.05 -2.24 12.41
C GLU A 200 -6.45 -3.66 11.99
N SER A 201 -5.54 -4.38 11.35
CA SER A 201 -5.75 -5.75 10.91
C SER A 201 -5.38 -6.76 12.00
N PRO A 202 -5.94 -7.98 11.98
CA PRO A 202 -5.49 -9.08 12.83
C PRO A 202 -4.01 -9.43 12.67
N LEU A 203 -3.35 -8.93 11.61
CA LEU A 203 -1.93 -9.17 11.33
C LEU A 203 -1.03 -8.57 12.41
N THR A 204 -1.47 -7.55 13.15
CA THR A 204 -0.70 -6.92 14.24
C THR A 204 -1.14 -7.36 15.65
N GLU A 205 -2.11 -8.26 15.78
CA GLU A 205 -2.57 -8.76 17.08
C GLU A 205 -1.58 -9.78 17.67
N CYS A 206 -0.55 -9.29 18.35
CA CYS A 206 0.39 -10.14 19.08
C CYS A 206 -0.02 -10.27 20.56
N THR A 207 -0.22 -11.50 21.03
CA THR A 207 -0.52 -11.76 22.46
C THR A 207 0.73 -11.91 23.32
N GLN A 208 1.87 -12.26 22.73
CA GLN A 208 3.16 -12.41 23.41
C GLN A 208 4.29 -11.91 22.49
N ASP A 209 5.39 -11.45 23.07
CA ASP A 209 6.57 -11.00 22.32
C ASP A 209 7.11 -12.09 21.37
N ALA A 210 7.01 -13.36 21.78
CA ALA A 210 7.47 -14.50 21.00
C ALA A 210 6.63 -14.79 19.75
N ASP A 211 5.37 -14.35 19.75
CA ASP A 211 4.43 -14.54 18.63
C ASP A 211 4.55 -13.41 17.60
N CYS A 212 5.36 -12.39 17.89
CA CYS A 212 5.55 -11.20 17.08
C CYS A 212 6.91 -11.26 16.38
N ALA A 213 6.98 -10.82 15.13
CA ALA A 213 8.23 -10.65 14.39
C ALA A 213 8.28 -9.24 13.77
N LEU A 214 9.46 -8.64 13.85
CA LEU A 214 9.74 -7.39 13.15
C LEU A 214 10.01 -7.70 11.68
N ARG A 215 9.39 -6.93 10.79
CA ARG A 215 9.55 -7.00 9.34
C ARG A 215 9.81 -5.61 8.80
N ASP A 216 10.66 -5.47 7.79
CA ASP A 216 10.90 -4.18 7.13
C ASP A 216 9.84 -3.96 6.03
N GLY A 217 8.84 -3.15 6.35
CA GLY A 217 7.71 -2.82 5.48
C GLY A 217 6.59 -3.86 5.40
N VAL A 218 5.49 -3.44 4.78
CA VAL A 218 4.29 -4.26 4.54
C VAL A 218 4.20 -4.80 3.10
N GLY A 219 5.23 -4.54 2.29
CA GLY A 219 5.32 -5.03 0.93
C GLY A 219 5.67 -6.51 0.84
N CYS A 220 5.58 -7.07 -0.37
CA CYS A 220 5.90 -8.47 -0.60
C CYS A 220 7.36 -8.83 -0.27
N CYS A 221 8.30 -7.97 -0.64
CA CYS A 221 9.71 -8.13 -0.28
C CYS A 221 10.08 -7.14 0.81
N GLU A 222 10.87 -7.60 1.78
CA GLU A 222 11.49 -6.72 2.77
C GLU A 222 12.47 -5.78 2.05
N SER A 223 12.48 -4.50 2.42
CA SER A 223 13.56 -3.60 2.07
C SER A 223 14.61 -3.62 3.20
N CYS A 224 15.84 -3.18 2.91
CA CYS A 224 16.90 -3.03 3.92
C CYS A 224 17.23 -1.57 4.18
N ASP A 225 16.29 -0.68 3.87
CA ASP A 225 16.47 0.74 4.10
C ASP A 225 16.11 1.15 5.53
N GLY A 226 15.64 0.22 6.39
CA GLY A 226 15.34 0.46 7.80
C GLY A 226 14.20 1.46 7.98
N ARG A 227 13.40 1.65 6.93
CA ARG A 227 12.38 2.70 6.83
C ARG A 227 11.02 2.04 6.84
N GLY A 228 10.56 1.73 8.04
CA GLY A 228 9.19 1.29 8.26
C GLY A 228 9.09 -0.12 8.77
N ILE A 229 9.73 -0.34 9.91
CA ILE A 229 9.64 -1.61 10.63
C ILE A 229 8.22 -1.74 11.19
N VAL A 230 7.57 -2.85 10.85
CA VAL A 230 6.27 -3.24 11.36
C VAL A 230 6.41 -4.49 12.22
N ALA A 231 5.68 -4.54 13.33
CA ALA A 231 5.60 -5.73 14.17
C ALA A 231 4.36 -6.51 13.76
N LEU A 232 4.55 -7.73 13.25
CA LEU A 232 3.47 -8.58 12.76
C LEU A 232 3.41 -9.88 13.57
N ASN A 233 2.22 -10.40 13.75
CA ASN A 233 1.99 -11.73 14.29
C ASN A 233 2.59 -12.76 13.32
N GLN A 234 3.43 -13.66 13.81
CA GLN A 234 4.11 -14.68 13.01
C GLN A 234 3.16 -15.71 12.40
N SER A 235 1.96 -15.85 12.93
CA SER A 235 0.90 -16.69 12.37
C SER A 235 0.13 -16.00 11.24
N ALA A 236 0.32 -14.70 11.06
CA ALA A 236 -0.27 -13.93 9.98
C ALA A 236 0.55 -14.11 8.69
N ASP A 237 -0.09 -14.63 7.65
CA ASP A 237 0.54 -14.77 6.34
C ASP A 237 0.37 -13.49 5.52
N LEU A 238 1.12 -12.44 5.91
CA LEU A 238 1.15 -11.20 5.13
C LEU A 238 1.60 -11.47 3.69
N GLY A 239 2.49 -12.44 3.48
CA GLY A 239 2.92 -12.87 2.15
C GLY A 239 1.74 -13.31 1.29
N ALA A 240 0.85 -14.14 1.82
CA ALA A 240 -0.37 -14.55 1.12
C ALA A 240 -1.36 -13.40 0.85
N LEU A 241 -1.21 -12.23 1.50
CA LEU A 241 -2.06 -11.07 1.26
C LEU A 241 -1.49 -10.15 0.16
N VAL A 242 -0.17 -9.96 0.13
CA VAL A 242 0.49 -8.95 -0.72
C VAL A 242 1.40 -9.52 -1.80
N CYS A 243 1.74 -10.81 -1.77
CA CYS A 243 2.63 -11.44 -2.75
C CYS A 243 1.88 -12.26 -3.80
N PRO A 244 2.20 -12.09 -5.09
CA PRO A 244 1.73 -13.02 -6.12
C PRO A 244 2.27 -14.43 -5.88
N GLN A 245 1.42 -15.40 -6.20
CA GLN A 245 1.69 -16.83 -6.03
C GLN A 245 2.90 -17.31 -6.86
N GLU A 246 3.24 -16.60 -7.95
CA GLU A 246 4.36 -16.89 -8.86
C GLU A 246 5.60 -16.02 -8.62
N LEU A 247 5.77 -15.40 -7.43
CA LEU A 247 6.93 -14.53 -7.22
C LEU A 247 8.24 -15.34 -7.25
N VAL A 248 8.97 -15.14 -8.34
CA VAL A 248 10.38 -15.49 -8.50
C VAL A 248 11.15 -14.72 -7.43
N ALA A 249 11.49 -15.40 -6.33
CA ALA A 249 12.38 -15.01 -5.23
C ALA A 249 12.73 -13.51 -5.11
N CYS A 250 12.41 -12.89 -3.97
CA CYS A 250 12.79 -11.51 -3.70
C CYS A 250 14.26 -11.24 -4.08
N PRO A 251 14.54 -10.15 -4.84
CA PRO A 251 15.90 -9.82 -5.21
C PRO A 251 16.74 -9.65 -3.94
N PRO A 252 18.03 -10.06 -3.97
CA PRO A 252 18.90 -9.93 -2.81
C PRO A 252 18.95 -8.46 -2.36
N LEU A 253 18.81 -8.27 -1.05
CA LEU A 253 18.77 -6.96 -0.41
C LEU A 253 20.02 -6.17 -0.77
N ARG A 254 19.86 -5.00 -1.42
CA ARG A 254 20.99 -4.09 -1.67
C ARG A 254 21.36 -3.39 -0.38
N ALA A 255 22.56 -3.62 0.13
CA ALA A 255 23.08 -2.91 1.28
C ALA A 255 23.14 -1.39 0.98
N ARG A 256 22.72 -0.55 1.95
CA ARG A 256 23.05 0.87 1.92
C ARG A 256 24.57 1.00 1.94
N VAL A 257 25.15 1.58 0.89
CA VAL A 257 26.52 2.08 0.94
C VAL A 257 26.54 3.18 2.00
N SER A 258 26.98 2.84 3.21
CA SER A 258 27.26 3.81 4.25
C SER A 258 28.40 4.69 3.75
N GLY A 259 28.05 5.83 3.15
CA GLY A 259 28.98 6.91 2.82
C GLY A 259 29.55 7.49 4.11
N ARG A 260 30.45 6.75 4.74
CA ARG A 260 31.29 7.26 5.81
C ARG A 260 32.42 8.01 5.12
N ASN A 261 32.20 9.30 4.89
CA ASN A 261 33.30 10.25 4.71
C ASN A 261 34.09 10.26 6.03
N ASP A 262 34.98 9.29 6.21
CA ASP A 262 36.05 9.40 7.20
C ASP A 262 37.00 10.48 6.68
N GLY A 263 36.66 11.73 7.02
CA GLY A 263 37.57 12.86 6.95
C GLY A 263 38.78 12.55 7.82
N GLY A 264 39.79 11.96 7.19
CA GLY A 264 41.09 11.68 7.78
C GLY A 264 41.72 12.97 8.29
N VAL A 265 41.78 13.06 9.61
CA VAL A 265 42.50 14.05 10.40
C VAL A 265 43.94 14.14 9.90
N LEU A 266 44.30 15.27 9.28
CA LEU A 266 45.70 15.68 9.12
C LEU A 266 46.21 16.21 10.47
N GLY A 267 46.72 15.30 11.30
CA GLY A 267 47.57 15.62 12.45
C GLY A 267 48.96 15.03 12.20
N GLY A 268 49.94 15.90 11.98
CA GLY A 268 51.31 15.50 11.61
C GLY A 268 52.20 15.08 12.77
N GLN A 269 53.32 14.43 12.43
CA GLN A 269 54.68 14.55 12.97
C GLN A 269 55.51 13.33 12.56
N VAL A 270 56.50 13.50 11.68
CA VAL A 270 57.96 13.42 11.94
C VAL A 270 58.72 13.95 10.73
#